data_AF-A0A7C9CN36-F1
#
_entry.id   AF-A0A7C9CN36-F1
#
_cell.length_a   1.000
_cell.length_b   1.000
_cell.length_c   1.000
_cell.angle_alpha   90.00
_cell.angle_beta   90.00
_cell.angle_gamma   90.00
#
_symmetry.space_group_name_H-M   'P 1'
#
loop_
_entity.id
_entity.type
_entity.pdbx_description
1 polymer ?
#
loop_
_entity_poly.entity_id
_entity_poly.type
_entity_poly.pdbx_seq_one_letter_code
_entity_poly.pdbx_strand_id
1 'polypeptide(L)'
;SLFYPLAGRLTADASAINCTDEGAPFFIARANCSLAAFLGSPNRVELVPHFIPNHAVEPNEMVTGLVPLILQVSVFDCGGVAIGCQVLHKVLDGTSRTHFFKTWAAVAAGRGSDVVPPDFTAAISLFPPVDHGPEQPPVQVLRPIEGGGCMAKAFGFSPAAITALQAKGRSETVPQPTRVESVSGFIWKHLMAAAVIPGSS
;
A
#
# COMPACT_ATOMS: atom_id res chain seq x y z
N SER A 1 -5.21 -22.68 4.90
CA SER A 1 -5.42 -21.32 4.39
C SER A 1 -4.43 -21.05 3.26
N LEU A 2 -4.82 -20.38 2.16
CA LEU A 2 -3.91 -20.08 1.04
C LEU A 2 -2.83 -19.06 1.42
N PHE A 3 -3.16 -18.10 2.27
CA PHE A 3 -2.25 -17.04 2.73
C PHE A 3 -1.95 -17.19 4.23
N TYR A 4 -1.59 -18.40 4.65
CA TYR A 4 -1.33 -18.72 6.06
C TYR A 4 -0.29 -17.82 6.74
N PRO A 5 0.79 -17.33 6.09
CA PRO A 5 1.74 -16.44 6.78
C PRO A 5 1.12 -15.12 7.22
N LEU A 6 0.05 -14.65 6.55
CA LEU A 6 -0.61 -13.39 6.90
C LEU A 6 -1.41 -13.47 8.21
N ALA A 7 -1.65 -14.68 8.72
CA ALA A 7 -2.28 -14.94 10.01
C ALA A 7 -1.25 -15.16 11.14
N GLY A 8 0.05 -15.08 10.84
CA GLY A 8 1.13 -15.26 11.80
C GLY A 8 1.58 -13.97 12.48
N ARG A 9 2.77 -14.01 13.06
CA ARG A 9 3.46 -12.87 13.68
C ARG A 9 4.90 -12.79 13.22
N LEU A 10 5.39 -11.57 13.05
CA LEU A 10 6.80 -11.36 12.79
C LEU A 10 7.64 -11.77 14.02
N THR A 11 8.78 -12.44 13.79
CA THR A 11 9.73 -12.79 14.84
C THR A 11 10.37 -11.54 15.45
N ALA A 12 10.94 -11.67 16.66
CA ALA A 12 11.54 -10.55 17.39
C ALA A 12 12.66 -9.83 16.62
N ASP A 13 13.45 -10.60 15.89
CA ASP A 13 14.53 -10.16 15.01
C ASP A 13 14.04 -9.75 13.62
N ALA A 14 12.74 -9.84 13.35
CA ALA A 14 12.10 -9.58 12.08
C ALA A 14 12.66 -10.34 10.87
N SER A 15 13.30 -11.48 11.08
CA SER A 15 13.87 -12.29 10.00
C SER A 15 12.84 -13.23 9.38
N ALA A 16 11.81 -13.62 10.14
CA ALA A 16 10.84 -14.63 9.72
C ALA A 16 9.43 -14.32 10.23
N ILE A 17 8.47 -15.11 9.75
CA ILE A 17 7.08 -15.12 10.22
C ILE A 17 6.83 -16.42 10.96
N ASN A 18 6.48 -16.32 12.23
CA ASN A 18 5.91 -17.41 12.99
C ASN A 18 4.47 -17.64 12.52
N CYS A 19 4.23 -18.72 11.78
CA CYS A 19 2.91 -19.10 11.27
C CYS A 19 2.08 -19.80 12.36
N THR A 20 1.70 -19.04 13.39
CA THR A 20 0.98 -19.50 14.59
C THR A 20 -0.54 -19.55 14.43
N ASP A 21 -1.08 -19.14 13.27
CA ASP A 21 -2.52 -19.04 12.98
C ASP A 21 -3.31 -18.19 13.99
N GLU A 22 -2.66 -17.21 14.63
CA GLU A 22 -3.32 -16.24 15.52
C GLU A 22 -4.35 -15.34 14.80
N GLY A 23 -4.31 -15.33 13.47
CA GLY A 23 -5.26 -14.61 12.63
C GLY A 23 -4.83 -13.20 12.25
N ALA A 24 -5.50 -12.69 11.23
CA ALA A 24 -5.42 -11.29 10.81
C ALA A 24 -6.59 -10.51 11.45
N PRO A 25 -6.35 -9.43 12.20
CA PRO A 25 -7.40 -8.61 12.78
C PRO A 25 -8.28 -8.01 11.68
N PHE A 26 -9.59 -8.04 11.94
CA PHE A 26 -10.62 -7.63 11.01
C PHE A 26 -11.60 -6.71 11.73
N PHE A 27 -11.64 -5.44 11.32
CA PHE A 27 -12.50 -4.42 11.91
C PHE A 27 -13.71 -4.15 11.04
N ILE A 28 -14.85 -3.91 11.68
CA ILE A 28 -16.07 -3.45 11.03
C ILE A 28 -16.39 -2.07 11.58
N ALA A 29 -16.50 -1.08 10.70
CA ALA A 29 -16.82 0.30 11.03
C ALA A 29 -18.07 0.77 10.28
N ARG A 30 -18.73 1.80 10.81
CA ARG A 30 -19.82 2.50 10.14
C ARG A 30 -19.36 3.89 9.75
N ALA A 31 -19.60 4.27 8.50
CA ALA A 31 -19.41 5.62 8.01
C ALA A 31 -20.75 6.36 8.01
N ASN A 32 -20.82 7.45 8.77
CA ASN A 32 -22.03 8.28 8.95
C ASN A 32 -22.26 9.22 7.74
N CYS A 33 -22.13 8.68 6.53
CA CYS A 33 -22.39 9.36 5.27
C CYS A 33 -22.69 8.33 4.18
N SER A 34 -23.14 8.79 3.01
CA SER A 34 -23.22 7.95 1.82
C SER A 34 -21.85 7.86 1.12
N LEU A 35 -21.62 6.75 0.41
CA LEU A 35 -20.40 6.58 -0.40
C LEU A 35 -20.26 7.69 -1.46
N ALA A 36 -21.38 8.11 -2.06
CA ALA A 36 -21.39 9.21 -3.02
C ALA A 36 -20.96 10.54 -2.39
N ALA A 37 -21.42 10.84 -1.17
CA ALA A 37 -21.00 12.03 -0.44
C ALA A 37 -19.50 12.02 -0.13
N PHE A 38 -18.95 10.87 0.27
CA PHE A 38 -17.51 10.71 0.48
C PHE A 38 -16.70 10.92 -0.82
N LEU A 39 -17.07 10.26 -1.91
CA LEU A 39 -16.37 10.37 -3.20
C LEU A 39 -16.42 11.78 -3.78
N GLY A 40 -17.53 12.49 -3.56
CA GLY A 40 -17.72 13.90 -3.95
C GLY A 40 -17.08 14.92 -3.01
N SER A 41 -16.56 14.50 -1.86
CA SER A 41 -15.96 15.42 -0.89
C SER A 41 -14.67 16.06 -1.42
N PRO A 42 -14.49 17.39 -1.30
CA PRO A 42 -13.22 18.03 -1.62
C PRO A 42 -12.09 17.55 -0.71
N ASN A 43 -12.41 17.11 0.51
CA ASN A 43 -11.45 16.64 1.51
C ASN A 43 -11.29 15.11 1.48
N ARG A 44 -11.74 14.43 0.41
CA ARG A 44 -11.72 12.96 0.33
C ARG A 44 -10.36 12.36 0.69
N VAL A 45 -9.25 13.00 0.29
CA VAL A 45 -7.89 12.50 0.52
C VAL A 45 -7.53 12.52 2.00
N GLU A 46 -7.94 13.56 2.72
CA GLU A 46 -7.76 13.71 4.17
C GLU A 46 -8.65 12.74 4.95
N LEU A 47 -9.76 12.31 4.35
CA LEU A 47 -10.69 11.36 4.95
C LEU A 47 -10.28 9.89 4.75
N VAL A 48 -9.51 9.56 3.72
CA VAL A 48 -9.04 8.17 3.43
C VAL A 48 -8.46 7.44 4.65
N PRO A 49 -7.62 8.06 5.51
CA PRO A 49 -7.06 7.39 6.70
C PRO A 49 -8.11 6.79 7.64
N HIS A 50 -9.33 7.35 7.71
CA HIS A 50 -10.41 6.82 8.56
C HIS A 50 -10.94 5.45 8.08
N PHE A 51 -10.66 5.09 6.83
CA PHE A 51 -11.08 3.82 6.22
C PHE A 51 -10.00 2.75 6.26
N ILE A 52 -8.84 3.06 6.82
CA ILE A 52 -7.70 2.14 6.99
C ILE A 52 -7.61 1.82 8.49
N PRO A 53 -7.35 0.56 8.89
CA PRO A 53 -7.12 0.25 10.30
C PRO A 53 -6.01 1.12 10.86
N ASN A 54 -6.30 1.88 11.91
CA ASN A 54 -5.29 2.63 12.64
C ASN A 54 -4.82 1.81 13.83
N HIS A 55 -3.94 0.83 13.58
CA HIS A 55 -3.14 0.28 14.68
C HIS A 55 -1.97 1.22 14.87
N ALA A 56 -2.11 2.14 15.83
CA ALA A 56 -0.99 2.85 16.40
C ALA A 56 -0.05 1.81 17.01
N VAL A 57 0.98 1.38 16.27
CA VAL A 57 2.13 0.71 16.88
C VAL A 57 2.83 1.80 17.65
N GLU A 58 2.81 1.75 18.98
CA GLU A 58 3.42 2.78 19.81
C GLU A 58 4.91 2.92 19.45
N PRO A 59 5.48 4.14 19.42
CA PRO A 59 6.90 4.31 19.19
C PRO A 59 7.62 3.63 20.36
N ASN A 60 8.28 2.50 20.11
CA ASN A 60 8.92 1.56 21.07
C ASN A 60 8.13 0.29 21.41
N GLU A 61 7.01 0.00 20.76
CA GLU A 61 6.51 -1.38 20.78
C GLU A 61 7.54 -2.30 20.11
N MET A 62 7.98 -3.29 20.88
CA MET A 62 8.94 -4.29 20.45
C MET A 62 8.43 -4.95 19.17
N VAL A 63 9.31 -5.16 18.18
CA VAL A 63 8.98 -5.73 16.85
C VAL A 63 8.34 -7.14 16.94
N THR A 64 8.39 -7.75 18.13
CA THR A 64 7.67 -8.96 18.49
C THR A 64 6.16 -8.79 18.37
N GLY A 65 5.53 -9.63 17.55
CA GLY A 65 4.08 -9.65 17.46
C GLY A 65 3.50 -8.66 16.44
N LEU A 66 4.33 -8.06 15.58
CA LEU A 66 3.80 -7.30 14.45
C LEU A 66 2.95 -8.19 13.54
N VAL A 67 1.76 -7.68 13.22
CA VAL A 67 0.77 -8.39 12.42
C VAL A 67 1.00 -8.11 10.94
N PRO A 68 1.18 -9.14 10.08
CA PRO A 68 1.44 -8.94 8.64
C PRO A 68 0.32 -8.23 7.88
N LEU A 69 -0.94 -8.47 8.27
CA LEU A 69 -2.13 -7.94 7.61
C LEU A 69 -3.22 -7.57 8.63
N ILE A 70 -3.76 -6.38 8.49
CA ILE A 70 -4.93 -5.90 9.22
C ILE A 70 -5.95 -5.39 8.20
N LEU A 71 -7.22 -5.72 8.38
CA LEU A 71 -8.31 -5.32 7.48
C LEU A 71 -9.38 -4.50 8.21
N GLN A 72 -9.98 -3.54 7.51
CA GLN A 72 -11.17 -2.82 7.96
C GLN A 72 -12.20 -2.78 6.85
N VAL A 73 -13.43 -3.11 7.19
CA VAL A 73 -14.62 -2.93 6.34
C VAL A 73 -15.45 -1.81 6.92
N SER A 74 -15.61 -0.73 6.17
CA SER A 74 -16.42 0.42 6.55
C SER A 74 -17.69 0.46 5.71
N VAL A 75 -18.85 0.34 6.37
CA VAL A 75 -20.16 0.34 5.72
C VAL A 75 -20.77 1.73 5.83
N PHE A 76 -21.11 2.32 4.69
CA PHE A 76 -21.75 3.63 4.55
C PHE A 76 -23.26 3.51 4.78
N ASP A 77 -23.92 4.61 5.16
CA ASP A 77 -25.38 4.62 5.41
C ASP A 77 -26.21 4.20 4.18
N CYS A 78 -25.66 4.37 2.98
CA CYS A 78 -26.28 3.91 1.73
C CYS A 78 -26.03 2.43 1.39
N GLY A 79 -25.42 1.65 2.29
CA GLY A 79 -24.99 0.27 2.07
C GLY A 79 -23.73 0.11 1.21
N GLY A 80 -23.12 1.22 0.78
CA GLY A 80 -21.81 1.20 0.13
C GLY A 80 -20.72 0.71 1.09
N VAL A 81 -19.61 0.22 0.55
CA VAL A 81 -18.52 -0.36 1.36
C VAL A 81 -17.17 0.19 0.92
N ALA A 82 -16.32 0.55 1.89
CA ALA A 82 -14.89 0.72 1.70
C ALA A 82 -14.13 -0.38 2.45
N ILE A 83 -13.14 -0.98 1.79
CA ILE A 83 -12.25 -1.98 2.39
C ILE A 83 -10.85 -1.37 2.44
N GLY A 84 -10.33 -1.16 3.65
CA GLY A 84 -8.97 -0.71 3.89
C GLY A 84 -8.10 -1.82 4.47
N CYS A 85 -6.79 -1.68 4.30
CA CYS A 85 -5.83 -2.61 4.87
C CYS A 85 -4.56 -1.89 5.30
N GLN A 86 -3.94 -2.41 6.36
CA GLN A 86 -2.57 -2.11 6.74
C GLN A 86 -1.76 -3.40 6.56
N VAL A 87 -0.61 -3.29 5.88
CA VAL A 87 0.28 -4.42 5.60
C VAL A 87 1.70 -4.09 6.03
N LEU A 88 2.41 -5.08 6.58
CA LEU A 88 3.86 -4.94 6.75
C LEU A 88 4.53 -5.00 5.39
N HIS A 89 5.09 -3.87 4.94
CA HIS A 89 5.76 -3.79 3.63
C HIS A 89 7.00 -4.69 3.55
N LYS A 90 7.54 -5.15 4.69
CA LYS A 90 8.59 -6.19 4.76
C LYS A 90 8.10 -7.55 4.26
N VAL A 91 6.80 -7.82 4.35
CA VAL A 91 6.19 -9.11 3.98
C VAL A 91 5.55 -9.06 2.60
N LEU A 92 4.87 -7.95 2.28
CA LEU A 92 4.13 -7.79 1.03
C LEU A 92 4.55 -6.52 0.28
N ASP A 93 4.80 -6.69 -1.00
CA ASP A 93 4.85 -5.59 -1.96
C ASP A 93 3.46 -5.31 -2.59
N GLY A 94 3.40 -4.36 -3.52
CA GLY A 94 2.15 -4.02 -4.20
C GLY A 94 1.52 -5.18 -4.99
N THR A 95 2.35 -6.04 -5.59
CA THR A 95 1.90 -7.15 -6.45
C THR A 95 1.33 -8.29 -5.61
N SER A 96 2.06 -8.72 -4.58
CA SER A 96 1.63 -9.76 -3.64
C SER A 96 0.39 -9.33 -2.85
N ARG A 97 0.30 -8.07 -2.41
CA ARG A 97 -0.94 -7.51 -1.83
C ARG A 97 -2.11 -7.59 -2.81
N THR A 98 -1.90 -7.23 -4.08
CA THR A 98 -2.95 -7.31 -5.11
C THR A 98 -3.38 -8.76 -5.35
N HIS A 99 -2.44 -9.69 -5.35
CA HIS A 99 -2.74 -11.12 -5.49
C HIS A 99 -3.59 -11.63 -4.32
N PHE A 100 -3.28 -11.24 -3.08
CA PHE A 100 -4.12 -11.53 -1.92
C PHE A 100 -5.57 -11.07 -2.12
N PHE A 101 -5.80 -9.81 -2.51
CA PHE A 101 -7.16 -9.30 -2.71
C PHE A 101 -7.91 -10.00 -3.84
N LYS A 102 -7.23 -10.31 -4.95
CA LYS A 102 -7.84 -11.07 -6.06
C LYS A 102 -8.27 -12.46 -5.61
N THR A 103 -7.39 -13.15 -4.87
CA THR A 103 -7.68 -14.47 -4.30
C THR A 103 -8.84 -14.40 -3.31
N TRP A 104 -8.80 -13.44 -2.37
CA TRP A 104 -9.85 -13.28 -1.38
C TRP A 104 -11.22 -13.02 -2.03
N ALA A 105 -11.27 -12.14 -3.04
CA ALA A 105 -12.49 -11.86 -3.80
C ALA A 105 -12.99 -13.08 -4.59
N ALA A 106 -12.09 -13.85 -5.22
CA ALA A 106 -12.47 -15.06 -5.95
C ALA A 106 -13.04 -16.15 -5.02
N VAL A 107 -12.40 -16.37 -3.86
CA VAL A 107 -12.89 -17.30 -2.84
C VAL A 107 -14.24 -16.86 -2.29
N ALA A 108 -14.40 -15.57 -1.96
CA ALA A 108 -15.68 -15.03 -1.49
C ALA A 108 -16.81 -15.17 -2.52
N ALA A 109 -16.47 -15.19 -3.82
CA ALA A 109 -17.40 -15.42 -4.92
C ALA A 109 -17.62 -16.91 -5.26
N GLY A 110 -17.09 -17.85 -4.46
CA GLY A 110 -17.22 -19.30 -4.70
C GLY A 110 -16.33 -19.84 -5.83
N ARG A 111 -15.39 -19.05 -6.35
CA ARG A 111 -14.46 -19.43 -7.42
C ARG A 111 -13.07 -19.78 -6.90
N GLY A 112 -13.01 -20.38 -5.71
CA GLY A 112 -11.75 -20.72 -5.04
C GLY A 112 -10.90 -21.75 -5.81
N SER A 113 -11.53 -22.61 -6.60
CA SER A 113 -10.87 -23.60 -7.46
C SER A 113 -10.01 -23.00 -8.57
N ASP A 114 -10.34 -21.77 -8.99
CA ASP A 114 -9.72 -21.13 -10.17
C ASP A 114 -8.50 -20.28 -9.77
N VAL A 115 -8.19 -20.23 -8.48
CA VAL A 115 -7.15 -19.37 -7.93
C VAL A 115 -5.81 -20.08 -7.94
N VAL A 116 -4.79 -19.38 -8.46
CA VAL A 116 -3.39 -19.81 -8.32
C VAL A 116 -2.95 -19.53 -6.87
N PRO A 117 -2.48 -20.55 -6.12
CA PRO A 117 -2.00 -20.34 -4.76
C PRO A 117 -0.73 -19.47 -4.75
N PRO A 118 -0.50 -18.68 -3.69
CA PRO A 118 0.75 -17.94 -3.54
C PRO A 118 1.93 -18.91 -3.33
N ASP A 119 3.08 -18.56 -3.89
CA ASP A 119 4.35 -19.24 -3.63
C ASP A 119 5.17 -18.42 -2.64
N PHE A 120 5.33 -18.95 -1.42
CA PHE A 120 6.11 -18.32 -0.35
C PHE A 120 7.57 -18.77 -0.30
N THR A 121 8.00 -19.69 -1.17
CA THR A 121 9.39 -20.19 -1.20
C THR A 121 10.21 -19.53 -2.30
N ALA A 122 9.57 -19.13 -3.41
CA ALA A 122 10.26 -18.54 -4.57
C ALA A 122 11.18 -17.36 -4.22
N ALA A 123 10.71 -16.43 -3.38
CA ALA A 123 11.50 -15.27 -2.97
C ALA A 123 12.77 -15.67 -2.20
N ILE A 124 12.65 -16.65 -1.30
CA ILE A 124 13.77 -17.17 -0.49
C ILE A 124 14.77 -17.93 -1.38
N SER A 125 14.27 -18.70 -2.35
CA SER A 125 15.12 -19.45 -3.29
C SER A 125 15.88 -18.53 -4.25
N LEU A 126 15.24 -17.45 -4.73
CA LEU A 126 15.85 -16.49 -5.65
C LEU A 126 16.76 -15.49 -4.93
N PHE A 127 16.40 -15.13 -3.70
CA PHE A 127 17.11 -14.14 -2.88
C PHE A 127 17.31 -14.69 -1.46
N PRO A 128 18.27 -15.62 -1.26
CA PRO A 128 18.54 -16.19 0.04
C PRO A 128 18.85 -15.10 1.08
N PRO A 129 18.26 -15.17 2.28
CA PRO A 129 18.55 -14.21 3.33
C PRO A 129 20.02 -14.31 3.74
N VAL A 130 20.68 -13.16 3.85
CA VAL A 130 22.03 -13.05 4.38
C VAL A 130 21.93 -12.79 5.88
N ASP A 131 22.63 -13.61 6.66
CA ASP A 131 22.80 -13.33 8.09
C ASP A 131 23.73 -12.14 8.26
N HIS A 132 23.17 -11.02 8.71
CA HIS A 132 23.91 -9.78 8.94
C HIS A 132 24.38 -9.64 10.39
N GLY A 133 24.20 -10.67 11.23
CA GLY A 133 24.56 -10.63 12.65
C GLY A 133 23.67 -9.69 13.47
N PRO A 134 24.02 -9.43 14.74
CA PRO A 134 23.18 -8.72 15.71
C PRO A 134 23.05 -7.20 15.49
N GLU A 135 23.74 -6.61 14.50
CA GLU A 135 23.76 -5.16 14.26
C GLU A 135 22.59 -4.65 13.40
N GLN A 136 21.58 -5.47 13.09
CA GLN A 136 20.44 -4.98 12.32
C GLN A 136 19.68 -3.90 13.10
N PRO A 137 19.40 -2.74 12.48
CA PRO A 137 18.50 -1.78 13.09
C PRO A 137 17.13 -2.43 13.26
N PRO A 138 16.43 -2.17 14.37
CA PRO A 138 15.07 -2.67 14.55
C PRO A 138 14.21 -2.27 13.37
N VAL A 139 13.23 -3.12 13.00
CA VAL A 139 12.25 -2.75 11.97
C VAL A 139 11.61 -1.44 12.38
N GLN A 140 11.94 -0.39 11.65
CA GLN A 140 11.33 0.91 11.87
C GLN A 140 9.95 0.88 11.24
N VAL A 141 8.92 0.94 12.09
CA VAL A 141 7.59 1.30 11.63
C VAL A 141 7.63 2.78 11.28
N LEU A 142 7.87 3.06 9.99
CA LEU A 142 7.87 4.43 9.49
C LEU A 142 6.47 5.02 9.68
N ARG A 143 6.33 5.95 10.63
CA ARG A 143 5.17 6.81 10.72
C ARG A 143 5.29 7.93 9.67
N PRO A 144 4.16 8.41 9.11
CA PRO A 144 4.15 9.70 8.43
C PRO A 144 4.79 10.75 9.33
N ILE A 145 5.66 11.61 8.77
CA ILE A 145 6.29 12.70 9.52
C ILE A 145 5.18 13.63 10.01
N GLU A 146 4.82 13.54 11.29
CA GLU A 146 3.95 14.53 11.94
C GLU A 146 4.72 15.85 12.08
N GLY A 147 4.09 16.95 11.69
CA GLY A 147 4.67 18.30 11.80
C GLY A 147 5.37 18.85 10.55
N GLY A 148 5.42 18.09 9.46
CA GLY A 148 6.10 18.49 8.22
C GLY A 148 5.23 19.19 7.18
N GLY A 149 4.17 19.94 7.52
CA GLY A 149 3.38 20.75 6.56
C GLY A 149 2.93 20.05 5.26
N CYS A 150 2.89 18.71 5.26
CA CYS A 150 2.80 17.91 4.05
C CYS A 150 1.32 17.61 3.78
N MET A 151 0.87 18.00 2.59
CA MET A 151 -0.50 17.73 2.15
C MET A 151 -0.49 16.71 1.03
N ALA A 152 -1.29 15.65 1.19
CA ALA A 152 -1.56 14.71 0.11
C ALA A 152 -2.64 15.30 -0.82
N LYS A 153 -2.39 15.26 -2.14
CA LYS A 153 -3.36 15.66 -3.17
C LYS A 153 -3.48 14.58 -4.23
N ALA A 154 -4.69 14.36 -4.73
CA ALA A 154 -4.97 13.43 -5.82
C ALA A 154 -5.11 14.21 -7.14
N PHE A 155 -4.26 13.89 -8.11
CA PHE A 155 -4.28 14.49 -9.46
C PHE A 155 -4.82 13.50 -10.47
N GLY A 156 -5.89 13.88 -11.18
CA GLY A 156 -6.49 13.07 -12.24
C GLY A 156 -5.90 13.43 -13.60
N PHE A 157 -5.45 12.42 -14.36
CA PHE A 157 -4.99 12.59 -15.74
C PHE A 157 -6.00 11.92 -16.69
N SER A 158 -6.65 12.72 -17.53
CA SER A 158 -7.58 12.18 -18.53
C SER A 158 -6.82 11.40 -19.62
N PRO A 159 -7.49 10.51 -20.36
CA PRO A 159 -6.87 9.81 -21.48
C PRO A 159 -6.22 10.77 -22.50
N ALA A 160 -6.90 11.88 -22.83
CA ALA A 160 -6.38 12.90 -23.73
C ALA A 160 -5.12 13.59 -23.16
N ALA A 161 -5.10 13.90 -21.86
CA ALA A 161 -3.92 14.47 -21.21
C ALA A 161 -2.74 13.49 -21.24
N ILE A 162 -2.98 12.20 -20.99
CA ILE A 162 -1.95 11.16 -21.07
C ILE A 162 -1.39 11.05 -22.49
N THR A 163 -2.25 11.01 -23.51
CA THR A 163 -1.81 10.97 -24.92
C THR A 163 -0.96 12.21 -25.28
N ALA A 164 -1.35 13.38 -24.81
CA ALA A 164 -0.56 14.61 -25.00
C ALA A 164 0.81 14.54 -24.30
N LEU A 165 0.87 14.02 -23.07
CA LEU A 165 2.12 13.80 -22.34
C LEU A 165 3.01 12.78 -23.05
N GLN A 166 2.45 11.68 -23.57
CA GLN A 166 3.18 10.69 -24.35
C GLN A 166 3.79 11.30 -25.61
N ALA A 167 3.02 12.08 -26.37
CA ALA A 167 3.52 12.77 -27.55
C ALA A 167 4.66 13.73 -27.20
N LYS A 168 4.54 14.47 -26.08
CA LYS A 168 5.56 15.42 -25.62
C LYS A 168 6.81 14.75 -25.04
N GLY A 169 6.67 13.55 -24.48
CA GLY A 169 7.76 12.77 -23.89
C GLY A 169 8.57 11.95 -24.89
N ARG A 170 8.20 11.96 -26.18
CA ARG A 170 8.96 11.26 -27.22
C ARG A 170 10.34 11.89 -27.41
N SER A 171 11.35 11.03 -27.49
CA SER A 171 12.73 11.39 -27.84
C SER A 171 13.34 10.32 -28.74
N GLU A 172 14.56 10.56 -29.22
CA GLU A 172 15.33 9.54 -29.95
C GLU A 172 15.57 8.28 -29.10
N THR A 173 15.79 8.45 -27.78
CA THR A 173 16.04 7.35 -26.84
C THR A 173 14.75 6.69 -26.32
N VAL A 174 13.62 7.41 -26.34
CA VAL A 174 12.31 6.93 -25.90
C VAL A 174 11.26 7.27 -26.97
N PRO A 175 11.23 6.55 -28.11
CA PRO A 175 10.36 6.88 -29.23
C PRO A 175 8.87 6.65 -28.93
N GLN A 176 8.57 5.75 -27.99
CA GLN A 176 7.19 5.40 -27.59
C GLN A 176 7.08 5.30 -26.06
N PRO A 177 7.02 6.44 -25.34
CA PRO A 177 6.93 6.41 -23.90
C PRO A 177 5.60 5.78 -23.44
N THR A 178 5.69 4.93 -22.44
CA THR A 178 4.54 4.39 -21.71
C THR A 178 3.80 5.50 -20.97
N ARG A 179 2.56 5.19 -20.55
CA ARG A 179 1.76 6.10 -19.71
C ARG A 179 2.48 6.44 -18.39
N VAL A 180 3.17 5.46 -17.81
CA VAL A 180 3.92 5.63 -16.56
C VAL A 180 5.10 6.55 -16.76
N GLU A 181 5.94 6.30 -17.77
CA GLU A 181 7.09 7.18 -18.07
C GLU A 181 6.66 8.62 -18.33
N SER A 182 5.57 8.81 -19.09
CA SER A 182 5.08 10.13 -19.46
C SER A 182 4.54 10.92 -18.27
N VAL A 183 3.73 10.28 -17.42
CA VAL A 183 3.16 10.93 -16.22
C VAL A 183 4.25 11.16 -15.17
N SER A 184 5.11 10.16 -14.92
CA SER A 184 6.21 10.30 -13.96
C SER A 184 7.21 11.37 -14.38
N GLY A 185 7.60 11.41 -15.67
CA GLY A 185 8.49 12.45 -16.19
C GLY A 185 7.88 13.85 -16.11
N PHE A 186 6.58 13.98 -16.37
CA PHE A 186 5.85 15.23 -16.19
C PHE A 186 5.87 15.69 -14.71
N ILE A 187 5.51 14.80 -13.78
CA ILE A 187 5.51 15.09 -12.35
C ILE A 187 6.92 15.48 -11.90
N TRP A 188 7.93 14.68 -12.24
CA TRP A 188 9.33 14.92 -11.88
C TRP A 188 9.83 16.28 -12.35
N LYS A 189 9.56 16.62 -13.62
CA LYS A 189 9.92 17.94 -14.18
C LYS A 189 9.35 19.10 -13.37
N HIS A 190 8.08 19.01 -12.99
CA HIS A 190 7.42 20.08 -12.24
C HIS A 190 7.84 20.11 -10.76
N LEU A 191 8.12 18.95 -10.16
CA LEU A 191 8.69 18.87 -8.81
C LEU A 191 10.07 19.52 -8.75
N MET A 192 10.95 19.23 -9.72
CA MET A 192 12.27 19.87 -9.80
C MET A 192 12.14 21.39 -9.95
N ALA A 193 11.25 21.88 -10.81
CA ALA A 193 11.05 23.31 -10.99
C ALA A 193 10.52 24.01 -9.72
N ALA A 194 9.63 23.35 -8.96
CA ALA A 194 9.09 23.87 -7.71
C ALA A 194 10.09 23.80 -6.53
N ALA A 195 11.05 22.87 -6.59
CA ALA A 195 12.08 22.72 -5.56
C ALA A 195 13.19 23.77 -5.65
N VAL A 196 13.31 24.52 -6.75
CA VAL A 196 14.26 25.62 -6.88
C VAL A 196 13.77 26.81 -6.04
N ILE A 197 14.46 27.08 -4.93
CA ILE A 197 14.22 28.26 -4.09
C ILE A 197 14.73 29.50 -4.85
N PRO A 198 13.92 30.54 -5.08
CA PRO A 198 14.40 31.78 -5.66
C PRO A 198 15.40 32.44 -4.70
N GLY A 199 16.68 32.54 -5.07
CA GLY A 199 17.67 33.39 -4.37
C GLY A 199 19.01 32.77 -3.96
N SER A 200 19.31 31.52 -4.30
CA SER A 200 20.67 30.98 -4.10
C SER A 200 21.47 31.02 -5.41
N SER A 201 22.14 32.14 -5.64
CA SER A 201 23.21 32.33 -6.62
C SER A 201 24.38 33.00 -5.93
#